data_AF-A0A1Q7ZAF6-F1
#
_entry.id   AF-A0A1Q7ZAF6-F1
#
_cell.length_a   1.000
_cell.length_b   1.000
_cell.length_c   1.000
_cell.angle_alpha   90.00
_cell.angle_beta   90.00
_cell.angle_gamma   90.00
#
_symmetry.space_group_name_H-M   'P 1'
#
loop_
_entity.id
_entity.type
_entity.pdbx_description
1 polymer ?
#
loop_
_entity_poly.entity_id
_entity_poly.type
_entity_poly.pdbx_seq_one_letter_code
_entity_poly.pdbx_strand_id
1 'polypeptide(L)'
;MGQWVQSLGEQIGTQLGQIIAQSVQRTLESSIDVGDLARRLGAGLGAGRRGRVASGARAICSEPGCGKPVLAKGLCRSHYYRARYRAQKAGTLVPRGRKRRGRRGSESAGAEAAS
;
A
#
# COMPACT_ATOMS: atom_id res chain seq x y z
N MET A 1 30.96 31.98 -50.70
CA MET A 1 29.96 32.76 -49.93
C MET A 1 28.82 31.88 -49.36
N GLY A 2 28.32 30.85 -50.06
CA GLY A 2 27.16 30.06 -49.58
C GLY A 2 27.37 29.14 -48.37
N GLN A 3 28.54 28.51 -48.22
CA GLN A 3 28.79 27.57 -47.12
C GLN A 3 28.81 28.23 -45.73
N TRP A 4 29.23 29.50 -45.66
CA TRP A 4 29.22 30.26 -44.40
C TRP A 4 27.80 30.53 -43.93
N VAL A 5 26.88 30.89 -44.83
CA VAL A 5 25.47 31.11 -44.52
C VAL A 5 24.78 29.82 -44.08
N GLN A 6 25.11 28.69 -44.71
CA GLN A 6 24.58 27.37 -44.37
C GLN A 6 25.05 26.93 -42.97
N SER A 7 26.34 27.05 -42.68
CA SER A 7 26.92 26.73 -41.37
C SER A 7 26.37 27.63 -40.24
N LEU A 8 26.20 28.92 -40.50
CA LEU A 8 25.57 29.85 -39.54
C LEU A 8 24.11 29.51 -39.29
N GLY A 9 23.37 29.11 -40.32
CA GLY A 9 21.98 28.67 -40.17
C GLY A 9 21.85 27.42 -39.30
N GLU A 10 22.73 26.44 -39.50
CA GLU A 10 22.78 25.22 -38.68
C GLU A 10 23.17 25.51 -37.23
N GLN A 11 24.17 26.38 -37.02
CA GLN A 11 24.60 26.78 -35.69
C GLN A 11 23.51 27.52 -34.91
N ILE A 12 22.83 28.47 -35.55
CA ILE A 12 21.74 29.22 -34.91
C ILE A 12 20.54 28.29 -34.65
N GLY A 13 20.19 27.42 -35.61
CA GLY A 13 19.07 26.49 -35.47
C GLY A 13 19.25 25.50 -34.32
N THR A 14 20.44 24.91 -34.21
CA THR A 14 20.77 23.98 -33.11
C THR A 14 20.81 24.68 -31.76
N GLN A 15 21.39 25.90 -31.70
CA GLN A 15 21.46 26.68 -30.47
C GLN A 15 20.07 27.09 -29.96
N LEU A 16 19.17 27.54 -30.85
CA LEU A 16 17.79 27.87 -30.47
C LEU A 16 17.00 26.63 -30.05
N GLY A 17 17.17 25.51 -30.77
CA GLY A 17 16.55 24.24 -30.42
C GLY A 17 16.97 23.75 -29.02
N GLN A 18 18.25 23.88 -28.67
CA GLN A 18 18.76 23.52 -27.35
C GLN A 18 18.20 24.41 -26.24
N ILE A 19 18.06 25.72 -26.46
CA ILE A 19 17.50 26.64 -25.45
C ILE A 19 16.03 26.31 -25.17
N ILE A 20 15.23 26.03 -26.20
CA ILE A 20 13.82 25.65 -26.05
C ILE A 20 13.71 24.28 -25.36
N ALA A 21 14.54 23.31 -25.74
CA ALA A 21 14.54 22.00 -25.08
C ALA A 21 14.92 22.10 -23.59
N GLN A 22 15.93 22.91 -23.25
CA GLN A 22 16.36 23.12 -21.88
C GLN A 22 15.33 23.87 -21.03
N SER A 23 14.61 24.84 -21.60
CA SER A 23 13.56 25.57 -20.88
C SER A 23 12.36 24.67 -20.58
N VAL A 24 11.91 23.89 -21.57
CA VAL A 24 10.84 22.89 -21.40
C VAL A 24 11.25 21.84 -20.37
N GLN A 25 12.46 21.29 -20.48
CA GLN A 25 12.99 20.31 -19.53
C GLN A 25 13.04 20.89 -18.10
N ARG A 26 13.52 22.12 -17.92
CA ARG A 26 13.57 22.80 -16.61
C ARG A 26 12.18 23.08 -16.04
N THR A 27 11.18 23.40 -16.88
CA THR A 27 9.79 23.55 -16.45
C THR A 27 9.19 22.22 -16.02
N LEU A 28 9.46 21.14 -16.75
CA LEU A 28 9.02 19.78 -16.40
C LEU A 28 9.71 19.26 -15.13
N GLU A 29 10.99 19.54 -14.93
CA GLU A 29 11.73 19.19 -13.70
C GLU A 29 11.30 20.05 -12.51
N SER A 30 10.91 21.31 -12.75
CA SER A 30 10.25 22.16 -11.76
C SER A 30 8.78 21.83 -11.56
N SER A 31 8.20 20.93 -12.38
CA SER A 31 6.85 20.43 -12.15
C SER A 31 6.94 19.51 -10.94
N ILE A 32 6.63 20.11 -9.80
CA ILE A 32 6.60 19.46 -8.51
C ILE A 32 5.62 18.29 -8.64
N ASP A 33 6.14 17.06 -8.59
CA ASP A 33 5.32 15.86 -8.58
C ASP A 33 4.40 15.94 -7.36
N VAL A 34 3.11 16.17 -7.62
CA VAL A 34 2.10 16.37 -6.57
C VAL A 34 2.02 15.14 -5.67
N GLY A 35 2.38 13.96 -6.17
CA GLY A 35 2.50 12.73 -5.40
C GLY A 35 3.74 12.67 -4.50
N ASP A 36 4.90 13.20 -4.94
CA ASP A 36 6.09 13.36 -4.08
C ASP A 36 5.89 14.45 -3.03
N LEU A 37 5.29 15.58 -3.43
CA LEU A 37 4.95 16.66 -2.50
C LEU A 37 3.91 16.20 -1.46
N ALA A 38 2.89 15.44 -1.86
CA ALA A 38 1.94 14.83 -0.94
C ALA A 38 2.62 13.83 0.01
N ARG A 39 3.61 13.06 -0.46
CA ARG A 39 4.42 12.17 0.38
C ARG A 39 5.29 12.94 1.38
N ARG A 40 5.90 14.05 0.97
CA ARG A 40 6.80 14.87 1.81
C ARG A 40 6.05 15.73 2.82
N LEU A 41 4.89 16.29 2.45
CA LEU A 41 4.10 17.17 3.31
C LEU A 41 3.18 16.43 4.28
N GLY A 42 3.01 15.11 4.13
CA GLY A 42 2.17 14.32 5.03
C GLY A 42 0.70 14.78 5.07
N ALA A 43 0.26 15.59 4.09
CA ALA A 43 -1.11 16.04 3.91
C ALA A 43 -1.97 14.84 3.47
N GLY A 44 -2.57 14.17 4.47
CA GLY A 44 -2.80 12.74 4.42
C GLY A 44 -4.14 12.27 3.85
N LEU A 45 -4.18 10.96 3.59
CA LEU A 45 -5.35 10.10 3.74
C LEU A 45 -4.89 8.69 4.20
N GLY A 46 -4.55 8.55 5.48
CA GLY A 46 -4.71 7.28 6.20
C GLY A 46 -4.01 6.02 5.64
N ALA A 47 -2.76 6.09 5.19
CA ALA A 47 -1.98 4.90 4.80
C ALA A 47 -1.45 4.10 6.02
N GLY A 48 -2.33 3.80 6.98
CA GLY A 48 -2.11 2.71 7.91
C GLY A 48 -2.05 1.42 7.11
N ARG A 49 -0.88 0.77 7.07
CA ARG A 49 -0.59 -0.61 6.65
C ARG A 49 -1.81 -1.42 6.17
N ARG A 50 -2.35 -1.11 4.99
CA ARG A 50 -3.44 -1.87 4.34
C ARG A 50 -3.25 -1.85 2.82
N GLY A 51 -2.04 -2.20 2.40
CA GLY A 51 -1.73 -2.51 1.01
C GLY A 51 -1.39 -3.99 0.84
N ARG A 52 -2.24 -4.91 1.31
CA ARG A 52 -2.17 -6.31 0.86
C ARG A 52 -3.03 -6.42 -0.40
N VAL A 53 -2.50 -5.96 -1.52
CA VAL A 53 -3.07 -6.26 -2.83
C VAL A 53 -2.61 -7.67 -3.19
N ALA A 54 -3.43 -8.66 -2.83
CA ALA A 54 -3.33 -9.99 -3.39
C ALA A 54 -4.42 -10.11 -4.46
N SER A 55 -4.13 -9.62 -5.66
CA SER A 55 -4.72 -10.20 -6.87
C SER A 55 -4.07 -11.57 -7.06
N GLY A 56 -4.59 -12.57 -6.37
CA GLY A 56 -4.32 -13.97 -6.65
C GLY A 56 -5.67 -14.63 -6.88
N ALA A 57 -5.86 -15.22 -8.05
CA ALA A 57 -7.08 -15.87 -8.53
C ALA A 57 -8.00 -16.33 -7.39
N ARG A 58 -9.25 -15.85 -7.38
CA ARG A 58 -10.27 -16.33 -6.44
C ARG A 58 -10.49 -17.82 -6.72
N ALA A 59 -9.78 -18.68 -5.98
CA ALA A 59 -9.95 -20.12 -6.07
C ALA A 59 -11.43 -20.47 -5.88
N ILE A 60 -11.90 -21.49 -6.58
CA ILE A 60 -13.27 -22.00 -6.44
C ILE A 60 -13.28 -22.98 -5.26
N CYS A 61 -14.40 -23.02 -4.54
CA CYS A 61 -14.60 -23.96 -3.44
C CYS A 61 -14.31 -25.39 -3.89
N SER A 62 -13.52 -26.12 -3.11
CA SER A 62 -13.20 -27.54 -3.39
C SER A 62 -14.37 -28.50 -3.13
N GLU A 63 -15.58 -27.99 -2.87
CA GLU A 63 -16.75 -28.84 -2.60
C GLU A 63 -17.42 -29.18 -3.95
N PRO A 64 -17.77 -30.46 -4.21
CA PRO A 64 -18.43 -30.85 -5.43
C PRO A 64 -19.73 -30.05 -5.66
N GLY A 65 -19.86 -29.45 -6.84
CA GLY A 65 -21.01 -28.62 -7.21
C GLY A 65 -20.99 -27.19 -6.65
N CYS A 66 -19.92 -26.76 -5.96
CA CYS A 66 -19.84 -25.41 -5.40
C CYS A 66 -18.94 -24.47 -6.24
N GLY A 67 -19.53 -23.67 -7.12
CA GLY A 67 -18.82 -22.64 -7.92
C GLY A 67 -18.49 -21.33 -7.18
N LYS A 68 -18.61 -21.28 -5.85
CA LYS A 68 -18.43 -20.04 -5.09
C LYS A 68 -16.94 -19.77 -4.80
N PRO A 69 -16.53 -18.50 -4.71
CA PRO A 69 -15.15 -18.16 -4.40
C PRO A 69 -14.77 -18.60 -2.99
N VAL A 70 -13.53 -19.06 -2.85
CA VAL A 70 -12.91 -19.47 -1.59
C VAL A 70 -12.74 -18.27 -0.68
N LEU A 71 -13.14 -18.44 0.58
CA LEU A 71 -12.87 -17.50 1.65
C LEU A 71 -11.55 -17.84 2.36
N ALA A 72 -11.39 -19.11 2.75
CA ALA A 72 -10.21 -19.62 3.45
C ALA A 72 -10.19 -21.16 3.39
N LYS A 73 -8.99 -21.75 3.50
CA LYS A 73 -8.79 -23.21 3.53
C LYS A 73 -9.44 -23.98 2.35
N GLY A 74 -9.49 -23.39 1.15
CA GLY A 74 -10.13 -24.01 -0.02
C GLY A 74 -11.67 -24.07 0.02
N LEU A 75 -12.31 -23.45 1.02
CA LEU A 75 -13.77 -23.48 1.18
C LEU A 75 -14.38 -22.10 0.95
N CYS A 76 -15.58 -22.08 0.36
CA CYS A 76 -16.40 -20.87 0.29
C CYS A 76 -16.84 -20.43 1.68
N ARG A 77 -17.38 -19.21 1.80
CA ARG A 77 -17.85 -18.66 3.08
C ARG A 77 -18.78 -19.62 3.84
N SER A 78 -19.77 -20.21 3.18
CA SER A 78 -20.73 -21.14 3.79
C SER A 78 -20.05 -22.42 4.29
N HIS A 79 -19.29 -23.09 3.41
CA HIS A 79 -18.62 -24.34 3.76
C HIS A 79 -17.54 -24.14 4.81
N TYR A 80 -16.84 -23.00 4.79
CA TYR A 80 -15.87 -22.64 5.83
C TYR A 80 -16.53 -22.54 7.21
N TYR A 81 -17.67 -21.86 7.35
CA TYR A 81 -18.36 -21.75 8.64
C TYR A 81 -18.91 -23.10 9.12
N ARG A 82 -19.49 -23.91 8.22
CA ARG A 82 -19.96 -25.26 8.56
C ARG A 82 -18.81 -26.16 9.01
N ALA A 83 -17.69 -26.16 8.30
CA ALA A 83 -16.49 -26.90 8.67
C ALA A 83 -15.92 -26.41 10.01
N ARG A 84 -15.86 -25.09 10.22
CA ARG A 84 -15.39 -24.50 11.48
C ARG A 84 -16.31 -24.84 12.66
N TYR A 85 -17.61 -24.90 12.45
CA TYR A 85 -18.56 -25.32 13.48
C TYR A 85 -18.39 -26.80 13.84
N ARG A 86 -18.26 -27.67 12.83
CA ARG A 86 -17.95 -29.10 13.02
C ARG A 86 -16.63 -29.29 13.77
N ALA A 87 -15.59 -28.53 13.41
CA ALA A 87 -14.28 -28.61 14.05
C ALA A 87 -14.31 -28.15 15.53
N GLN A 88 -15.16 -27.19 15.87
CA GLN A 88 -15.40 -26.78 17.26
C GLN A 88 -16.14 -27.86 18.04
N LYS A 89 -17.19 -28.45 17.46
CA LYS A 89 -17.94 -29.55 18.09
C LYS A 89 -17.08 -30.80 18.28
N ALA A 90 -16.19 -31.09 17.35
CA ALA A 90 -15.24 -32.19 17.42
C ALA A 90 -14.04 -31.91 18.36
N GLY A 91 -13.96 -30.74 19.00
CA GLY A 91 -12.84 -30.36 19.88
C GLY A 91 -11.50 -30.11 19.18
N THR A 92 -11.41 -30.35 17.86
CA THR A 92 -10.20 -30.17 17.04
C THR A 92 -9.78 -28.71 16.87
N LEU A 93 -10.68 -27.75 17.11
CA LEU A 93 -10.39 -26.32 17.02
C LEU A 93 -10.28 -25.73 18.43
N VAL A 94 -9.05 -25.52 18.88
CA VAL A 94 -8.79 -24.78 20.12
C VAL A 94 -9.11 -23.29 19.89
N PRO A 95 -10.05 -22.69 20.65
CA PRO A 95 -10.31 -21.26 20.53
C PRO A 95 -9.01 -20.51 20.87
N ARG A 96 -8.59 -19.59 20.00
CA ARG A 96 -7.43 -18.73 20.30
C ARG A 96 -7.78 -17.92 21.56
N GLY A 97 -7.09 -18.23 22.66
CA GLY A 97 -7.28 -17.57 23.94
C GLY A 97 -7.21 -16.06 23.77
N ARG A 98 -8.27 -15.37 24.20
CA ARG A 98 -8.34 -13.92 24.28
C ARG A 98 -7.30 -13.49 25.31
N LYS A 99 -6.04 -13.25 24.89
CA LYS A 99 -5.00 -12.70 25.77
C LYS A 99 -5.59 -11.42 26.35
N ARG A 100 -5.97 -11.48 27.63
CA ARG A 100 -6.57 -10.37 28.37
C ARG A 100 -5.59 -9.21 28.18
N ARG A 101 -5.98 -8.19 27.42
CA ARG A 101 -5.20 -6.95 27.29
C ARG A 101 -4.95 -6.51 28.73
N GLY A 102 -3.68 -6.57 29.12
CA GLY A 102 -3.24 -6.29 30.47
C GLY A 102 -3.81 -4.96 30.92
N ARG A 103 -4.46 -5.00 32.07
CA ARG A 103 -4.77 -3.87 32.93
C ARG A 103 -3.46 -3.08 33.11
N ARG A 104 -3.31 -1.96 32.41
CA ARG A 104 -2.24 -0.99 32.64
C ARG A 104 -2.90 0.21 33.30
N GLY A 105 -2.48 0.48 34.54
CA GLY A 105 -3.04 1.49 35.44
C GLY A 105 -3.45 0.81 36.76
N SER A 106 -2.92 1.17 37.93
CA SER A 106 -2.07 2.29 38.33
C SER A 106 -1.54 1.98 39.74
N GLU A 107 -0.28 1.57 39.86
CA GLU A 107 0.42 1.55 41.15
C GLU A 107 1.28 2.81 41.21
N SER A 108 0.67 3.91 41.63
CA SER A 108 1.37 5.15 41.99
C SER A 108 0.61 5.82 43.12
N ALA A 109 0.77 5.30 44.34
CA ALA A 109 0.55 6.02 45.60
C ALA A 109 0.97 5.12 46.76
N GLY A 110 2.08 5.46 47.44
CA GLY A 110 2.37 4.91 48.77
C GLY A 110 3.83 4.61 49.05
N ALA A 111 4.68 5.65 49.07
CA ALA A 111 5.97 5.75 49.78
C ALA A 111 6.57 7.09 49.28
N GLU A 112 6.90 8.12 50.05
CA GLU A 112 7.39 8.17 51.43
C GLU A 112 6.93 9.50 52.06
N ALA A 113 6.19 9.41 53.15
CA ALA A 113 6.07 10.45 54.16
C ALA A 113 6.46 9.79 55.48
N ALA A 114 7.73 9.86 55.84
CA ALA A 114 8.24 9.52 57.16
C ALA A 114 9.53 10.32 57.38
N SER A 115 9.36 11.35 58.22
CA SER A 115 10.30 11.97 59.19
C SER A 115 11.76 12.20 58.81
#